data_AF-A0AAD6YUQ1-F1
#
_entry.id   AF-A0AAD6YUQ1-F1
#
_cell.length_a   1.000
_cell.length_b   1.000
_cell.length_c   1.000
_cell.angle_alpha   90.00
_cell.angle_beta   90.00
_cell.angle_gamma   90.00
#
_symmetry.space_group_name_H-M   'P 1'
#
loop_
_entity.id
_entity.type
_entity.pdbx_description
1 polymer ?
#
loop_
_entity_poly.entity_id
_entity_poly.type
_entity_poly.pdbx_seq_one_letter_code
_entity_poly.pdbx_strand_id
1 'polypeptide(L)'
;ALKFDSDRFLDERVRKYLTPNPFILPPFNAGIVLSNSPRSNTFQFAYHEASFFLVRLLQNFSGFNLGLDAQPEASKPPASWKNRKGSQATEKIRLGTHLMMYSKVFPT
;
A
#
# COMPACT_ATOMS: atom_id res chain seq x y z
N ALA A 1 12.65 9.29 -6.18
CA ALA A 1 11.45 9.07 -5.35
C ALA A 1 10.30 8.37 -6.09
N LEU A 2 10.03 8.72 -7.36
CA LEU A 2 8.84 8.27 -8.12
C LEU A 2 8.87 6.83 -8.66
N LYS A 3 9.98 6.11 -8.48
CA LYS A 3 10.09 4.68 -8.80
C LYS A 3 10.14 3.88 -7.50
N PHE A 4 9.51 2.71 -7.52
CA PHE A 4 9.63 1.73 -6.44
C PHE A 4 11.08 1.25 -6.36
N ASP A 5 11.61 1.19 -5.13
CA ASP A 5 12.98 0.83 -4.81
C ASP A 5 12.99 0.31 -3.37
N SER A 6 13.18 -0.99 -3.21
CA SER A 6 13.17 -1.68 -1.91
C SER A 6 14.39 -1.35 -1.06
N ASP A 7 15.53 -1.07 -1.68
CA ASP A 7 16.81 -0.88 -0.99
C ASP A 7 16.81 0.41 -0.16
N ARG A 8 15.84 1.30 -0.40
CA ARG A 8 15.59 2.51 0.37
C ARG A 8 15.37 2.24 1.86
N PHE A 9 14.96 1.02 2.21
CA PHE A 9 14.73 0.59 3.58
C PHE A 9 15.94 -0.12 4.22
N LEU A 10 17.05 -0.26 3.48
CA LEU A 10 18.26 -0.97 3.92
C LEU A 10 19.52 -0.11 3.86
N ASP A 11 19.53 0.92 3.01
CA ASP A 11 20.70 1.77 2.79
C ASP A 11 20.71 3.06 3.63
N GLU A 12 21.66 3.95 3.34
CA GLU A 12 21.86 5.24 4.01
C GLU A 12 20.62 6.15 4.02
N ARG A 13 19.68 5.96 3.08
CA ARG A 13 18.46 6.76 2.96
C ARG A 13 17.52 6.56 4.14
N VAL A 14 17.57 5.40 4.81
CA VAL A 14 16.80 5.15 6.04
C VAL A 14 17.14 6.18 7.10
N ARG A 15 18.43 6.35 7.38
CA ARG A 15 18.92 7.29 8.40
C ARG A 15 18.69 8.74 7.99
N LYS A 16 18.72 9.01 6.69
CA LYS A 16 18.53 10.36 6.14
C LYS A 16 17.06 10.82 6.13
N TYR A 17 16.12 9.93 5.83
CA TYR A 17 14.72 10.32 5.57
C TYR A 17 13.70 9.67 6.50
N LEU A 18 13.92 8.43 6.95
CA LEU A 18 12.93 7.68 7.73
C LEU A 18 13.15 7.78 9.23
N THR A 19 14.38 7.61 9.72
CA THR A 19 14.69 7.70 11.15
C THR A 19 14.37 9.08 11.76
N PRO A 20 14.68 10.21 11.09
CA PRO A 20 14.36 11.54 11.64
C PRO A 20 12.87 11.90 11.54
N ASN A 21 12.13 11.24 10.64
CA ASN A 21 10.71 11.47 10.43
C ASN A 21 9.97 10.15 10.18
N PRO A 22 9.65 9.39 11.25
CA PRO A 22 8.92 8.13 11.11
C PRO A 22 7.51 8.32 10.52
N PHE A 23 6.97 9.54 10.52
CA PHE A 23 5.67 9.88 9.97
C PHE A 23 5.68 10.21 8.46
N ILE A 24 6.82 10.06 7.79
CA ILE A 24 6.99 10.41 6.36
C ILE A 24 6.19 9.51 5.39
N LEU A 25 5.67 8.38 5.85
CA LEU A 25 4.86 7.44 5.07
C LEU A 25 3.40 7.37 5.57
N PRO A 26 2.54 8.36 5.24
CA PRO A 26 1.10 8.22 5.43
C PRO A 26 0.54 7.16 4.46
N PRO A 27 -0.62 6.53 4.76
CA PRO A 27 -1.56 6.81 5.85
C PRO A 27 -1.31 6.01 7.14
N PHE A 28 -0.33 5.09 7.14
CA PHE A 28 -0.14 4.13 8.23
C PHE A 28 0.56 4.74 9.46
N ASN A 29 1.35 5.80 9.26
CA ASN A 29 2.05 6.45 10.36
C ASN A 29 1.31 7.70 10.87
N ALA A 30 0.56 8.42 10.02
CA ALA A 30 -0.17 9.63 10.39
C ALA A 30 -1.67 9.47 10.04
N GLY A 31 -2.43 8.85 10.93
CA GLY A 31 -3.86 8.60 10.72
C GLY A 31 -4.72 9.82 11.06
N ILE A 32 -5.51 10.30 10.09
CA ILE A 32 -6.79 10.94 10.39
C ILE A 32 -7.75 9.82 10.81
N VAL A 33 -8.06 9.79 12.12
CA VAL A 33 -9.22 9.16 12.78
C VAL A 33 -9.23 7.62 12.69
N LEU A 34 -8.66 6.89 13.65
CA LEU A 34 -9.39 6.21 14.74
C LEU A 34 -8.43 5.71 15.86
N SER A 35 -7.31 6.41 16.11
CA SER A 35 -6.29 6.02 17.10
C SER A 35 -6.64 6.31 18.56
N ASN A 36 -7.87 6.77 18.86
CA ASN A 36 -8.26 7.23 20.19
C ASN A 36 -9.07 6.18 20.97
N SER A 37 -9.17 4.96 20.43
CA SER A 37 -9.81 3.80 21.07
C SER A 37 -8.71 2.87 21.61
N PRO A 38 -8.89 2.17 22.75
CA PRO A 38 -7.90 1.21 23.31
C PRO A 38 -7.47 0.06 22.37
N ARG A 39 -7.96 0.04 21.12
CA ARG A 39 -7.64 -0.93 20.06
C ARG A 39 -6.90 -0.30 18.85
N SER A 40 -6.16 0.79 19.05
CA SER A 40 -5.45 1.53 18.00
C SER A 40 -4.17 0.87 17.46
N ASN A 41 -4.05 -0.47 17.50
CA ASN A 41 -2.87 -1.23 17.02
C ASN A 41 -3.04 -1.85 15.63
N THR A 42 -4.10 -1.50 14.90
CA THR A 42 -4.40 -2.09 13.59
C THR A 42 -3.30 -1.84 12.56
N PHE A 43 -2.56 -0.73 12.67
CA PHE A 43 -1.43 -0.42 11.78
C PHE A 43 -0.24 -1.38 11.97
N GLN A 44 0.16 -1.65 13.22
CA GLN A 44 1.23 -2.60 13.51
C GLN A 44 0.85 -4.03 13.12
N PHE A 45 -0.42 -4.40 13.33
CA PHE A 45 -0.95 -5.68 12.87
C PHE A 45 -0.82 -5.84 11.35
N ALA A 46 -1.22 -4.83 10.56
CA ALA A 46 -1.08 -4.88 9.11
C ALA A 46 0.37 -5.05 8.65
N TYR A 47 1.32 -4.37 9.30
CA TYR A 47 2.75 -4.55 9.02
C TYR A 47 3.23 -5.97 9.34
N HIS A 48 2.81 -6.53 10.47
CA HIS A 48 3.18 -7.90 10.85
C HIS A 48 2.60 -8.93 9.90
N GLU A 49 1.30 -8.85 9.57
CA GLU A 49 0.64 -9.76 8.64
C GLU A 49 1.24 -9.70 7.24
N ALA A 50 1.48 -8.50 6.71
CA ALA A 50 2.11 -8.32 5.41
C ALA A 50 3.54 -8.87 5.39
N SER A 51 4.32 -8.63 6.45
CA SER A 51 5.69 -9.15 6.58
C SER A 51 5.69 -10.67 6.66
N PHE A 52 4.81 -11.25 7.48
CA PHE A 52 4.66 -12.70 7.58
C PHE A 52 4.31 -13.32 6.24
N PHE A 53 3.29 -12.80 5.55
CA PHE A 53 2.89 -13.27 4.23
C PHE A 53 4.05 -13.20 3.23
N LEU A 54 4.75 -12.05 3.14
CA LEU A 54 5.86 -11.87 2.20
C LEU A 54 7.02 -12.83 2.50
N VAL A 55 7.41 -12.98 3.76
CA VAL A 55 8.47 -13.92 4.15
C VAL A 55 8.09 -15.35 3.78
N ARG A 56 6.87 -15.79 4.09
CA ARG A 56 6.41 -17.14 3.74
C ARG A 56 6.33 -17.33 2.23
N LEU A 57 5.86 -16.34 1.47
CA LEU A 57 5.80 -16.40 0.02
C LEU A 57 7.21 -16.57 -0.58
N LEU A 58 8.16 -15.72 -0.18
CA LEU A 58 9.54 -15.74 -0.70
C LEU A 58 10.33 -16.97 -0.26
N GLN A 59 10.01 -17.58 0.89
CA GLN A 59 10.60 -18.84 1.32
C GLN A 59 10.14 -20.04 0.48
N ASN A 60 8.91 -20.01 -0.04
CA ASN A 60 8.33 -21.14 -0.78
C ASN A 60 8.55 -21.05 -2.29
N PHE A 61 8.76 -19.85 -2.84
CA PHE A 61 8.88 -19.64 -4.28
C PHE A 61 10.13 -18.82 -4.62
N SER A 62 10.94 -19.32 -5.56
CA SER A 62 12.11 -18.60 -6.08
C SER A 62 11.75 -17.52 -7.10
N GLY A 63 10.53 -17.56 -7.65
CA GLY A 63 10.04 -16.56 -8.59
C GLY A 63 8.56 -16.76 -8.91
N PHE A 64 7.89 -15.67 -9.26
CA PHE A 64 6.49 -15.66 -9.68
C PHE A 64 6.27 -14.49 -10.64
N ASN A 65 5.25 -14.61 -11.49
CA ASN A 65 4.86 -13.59 -12.46
C ASN A 65 3.37 -13.27 -12.31
N LEU A 66 3.00 -12.05 -12.67
CA LEU A 66 1.60 -11.64 -12.71
C LEU A 66 0.90 -12.24 -13.94
N GLY A 67 -0.07 -13.13 -13.71
CA GLY A 67 -0.93 -13.71 -14.77
C GLY A 67 -1.97 -12.71 -15.26
N LEU A 68 -1.63 -11.95 -16.31
CA LEU A 68 -2.52 -10.92 -16.89
C LEU A 68 -3.72 -11.51 -17.65
N ASP A 69 -3.58 -12.75 -18.10
CA ASP A 69 -4.60 -13.57 -18.75
C ASP A 69 -5.73 -13.96 -17.79
N ALA A 70 -5.40 -14.21 -16.51
CA ALA A 70 -6.36 -14.54 -15.47
C ALA A 70 -7.12 -13.32 -14.90
N GLN A 71 -6.75 -12.09 -15.29
CA GLN A 71 -7.40 -10.89 -14.76
C GLN A 71 -8.73 -10.59 -15.46
N PRO A 72 -9.79 -10.24 -14.69
CA PRO A 72 -11.02 -9.69 -15.26
C PRO A 72 -10.73 -8.46 -16.12
N GLU A 73 -11.43 -8.31 -17.25
CA GLU A 73 -11.25 -7.15 -18.15
C GLU A 73 -11.43 -5.81 -17.43
N ALA A 74 -12.36 -5.73 -16.47
CA ALA A 74 -12.63 -4.52 -15.70
C ALA A 74 -11.46 -4.09 -14.79
N SER A 75 -10.57 -5.01 -14.40
CA SER A 75 -9.39 -4.71 -13.59
C SER A 75 -8.16 -4.34 -14.43
N LYS A 76 -8.22 -4.49 -15.76
CA LYS A 76 -7.12 -4.13 -16.65
C LYS A 76 -7.06 -2.61 -16.86
N PRO A 77 -5.86 -2.04 -17.02
CA PRO A 77 -5.69 -0.64 -17.38
C PRO A 77 -6.39 -0.31 -18.72
N PRO A 78 -7.18 0.78 -18.81
CA PRO A 78 -7.75 1.20 -20.08
C PRO A 78 -6.65 1.72 -21.02
N ALA A 79 -6.86 1.61 -22.33
CA ALA A 79 -5.89 2.02 -23.35
C ALA A 79 -5.44 3.50 -23.22
N SER A 80 -6.31 4.36 -22.68
CA SER A 80 -6.01 5.77 -22.42
C SER A 80 -4.86 6.01 -21.43
N TRP A 81 -4.54 5.03 -20.58
CA TRP A 81 -3.43 5.14 -19.61
C TRP A 81 -2.07 5.22 -20.28
N LYS A 82 -1.89 4.65 -21.48
CA LYS A 82 -0.61 4.69 -22.22
C LYS A 82 -0.11 6.12 -22.47
N ASN A 83 -1.03 7.08 -22.54
CA ASN A 83 -0.71 8.49 -22.81
C ASN A 83 -0.62 9.34 -21.52
N ARG A 84 -0.74 8.73 -20.34
CA ARG A 84 -0.66 9.44 -19.06
C ARG A 84 0.79 9.63 -18.63
N LYS A 85 1.01 10.50 -17.64
CA LYS A 85 2.33 10.70 -17.02
C LYS A 85 2.42 9.90 -15.73
N GLY A 86 3.65 9.57 -15.32
CA GLY A 86 3.92 8.89 -14.06
C GLY A 86 3.62 7.38 -14.09
N SER A 87 3.44 6.79 -12.92
CA SER A 87 3.23 5.34 -12.75
C SER A 87 1.97 4.82 -13.43
N GLN A 88 0.97 5.68 -13.65
CA GLN A 88 -0.29 5.32 -14.31
C GLN A 88 -0.07 4.76 -15.72
N ALA A 89 0.93 5.24 -16.47
CA ALA A 89 1.18 4.75 -17.83
C ALA A 89 1.84 3.38 -17.89
N THR A 90 2.48 2.95 -16.81
CA THR A 90 3.24 1.69 -16.72
C THR A 90 2.53 0.62 -15.89
N GLU A 91 1.44 0.99 -15.22
CA GLU A 91 0.71 0.11 -14.33
C GLU A 91 0.00 -1.00 -15.11
N LYS A 92 -0.03 -2.21 -14.55
CA LYS A 92 -0.62 -3.41 -15.17
C LYS A 92 -1.99 -3.77 -14.60
N ILE A 93 -2.39 -3.13 -13.50
CA ILE A 93 -3.66 -3.36 -12.80
C ILE A 93 -4.35 -2.03 -12.47
N ARG A 94 -5.68 -2.02 -12.50
CA ARG A 94 -6.47 -0.88 -12.04
C ARG A 94 -6.79 -1.05 -10.56
N LEU A 95 -6.16 -0.24 -9.70
CA LEU A 95 -6.48 -0.19 -8.28
C LEU A 95 -7.89 0.41 -8.08
N GLY A 96 -8.74 -0.32 -7.36
CA GLY A 96 -10.02 0.18 -6.87
C GLY A 96 -9.84 0.95 -5.55
N THR A 97 -10.70 1.93 -5.30
CA THR A 97 -10.75 2.62 -4.00
C THR A 97 -12.21 2.74 -3.59
N HIS A 98 -12.52 2.31 -2.36
CA HIS A 98 -13.84 2.47 -1.76
C HIS A 98 -13.70 3.35 -0.52
N LEU A 99 -14.46 4.45 -0.47
CA LEU A 99 -14.55 5.32 0.71
C LEU A 99 -15.79 4.93 1.49
N MET A 100 -15.63 4.58 2.77
CA MET A 100 -16.74 4.28 3.67
C MET A 100 -17.01 5.49 4.57
N MET A 101 -18.22 6.04 4.49
CA MET A 101 -18.71 7.09 5.39
C MET A 101 -19.83 6.51 6.26
N TYR A 102 -19.92 6.91 7.53
CA TYR A 102 -21.04 6.56 8.40
C TYR A 102 -21.58 7.81 9.09
N SER A 103 -22.89 7.83 9.35
CA SER A 103 -23.55 8.85 10.16
C SER A 103 -23.73 8.33 11.59
N LYS A 104 -23.63 9.26 12.55
CA LYS A 104 -23.84 8.96 13.97
C LYS A 104 -25.27 9.32 14.32
N VAL A 105 -26.00 8.39 14.93
CA VAL A 105 -27.33 8.65 15.50
C VAL A 105 -27.13 9.15 16.93
N PHE A 106 -27.71 10.32 17.26
CA PHE A 106 -27.79 10.80 18.63
C PHE A 106 -29.16 10.43 19.20
N PRO A 107 -29.22 9.83 20.40
CA PRO A 107 -30.50 9.62 21.08
C PRO A 107 -31.10 10.98 21.47
N THR A 108 -32.37 11.18 21.13
CA THR A 108 -33.23 12.28 21.58
C THR A 108 -33.55 12.19 23.06
#